data_AF-A0A9P1B0J0-F1
#
_entry.id   AF-A0A9P1B0J0-F1
#
_cell.length_a   1.000
_cell.length_b   1.000
_cell.length_c   1.000
_cell.angle_alpha   90.00
_cell.angle_beta   90.00
_cell.angle_gamma   90.00
#
_symmetry.space_group_name_H-M   'P 1'
#
loop_
_entity.id
_entity.type
_entity.pdbx_description
1 polymer ?
#
loop_
_entity_poly.entity_id
_entity_poly.type
_entity_poly.pdbx_seq_one_letter_code
_entity_poly.pdbx_strand_id
1 'polypeptide(L)'
;MGGDGETATDSSGQSNTEQTEPMLPTASETTAWRSIYIGGSCAFIQATQFAIFFASMWPYILTLKPDVKQSSFGIVVALYSFSQCICSPVFGYWSNRIGQVRLPLIVGFIIMACGNLTYLSLQYWSDHHLYVMMAARLIAGAGTGNMSLLRAYASTASTSKDRSRAIACVSGGIAIGSMIGPGLQLLFSPLGAEGFTICGLTISIYTSPALFCLFLNGLGLLIVQFAFEEKYIIAMEKNVEKGNENDEKKGKVSSKLANPDIIALLVCVFTRFSQIFLNTTIESIGSAYTMMMFSFEKEEAVTANAGIHTVSGAIAASMYICFIFTGVRKYIKNRVFTVISLVIPLIWMFGTYPYSFYSDNVKLMVNGSHADCDIEKYAWCADLPTIPAWIYFGGFVLVFGVSFSFMNITVTTLFSKVVGPRPQGTYQGVYQMAGSFGRMIAPLLMSTTYTMFGPTLPWQILIVNFIVIIAAWLILRERMVPFEKYEAKRVEPSD
;
A
#
# COMPACT_ATOMS: atom_id res chain seq x y z
N MET A 1 70.70 -12.68 58.83
CA MET A 1 71.04 -14.07 58.44
C MET A 1 69.79 -14.60 57.77
N GLY A 2 69.65 -14.46 56.45
CA GLY A 2 70.36 -15.28 55.45
C GLY A 2 69.58 -16.59 55.33
N GLY A 3 68.76 -16.81 54.29
CA GLY A 3 69.21 -17.22 52.94
C GLY A 3 69.63 -18.69 53.02
N ASP A 4 69.26 -19.64 52.17
CA ASP A 4 68.60 -19.80 50.87
C ASP A 4 68.25 -21.32 50.83
N GLY A 5 67.54 -21.95 49.90
CA GLY A 5 67.12 -21.67 48.54
C GLY A 5 66.31 -22.89 48.03
N GLU A 6 65.39 -22.67 47.09
CA GLU A 6 65.45 -23.20 45.70
C GLU A 6 64.91 -24.64 45.57
N THR A 7 64.03 -25.03 44.64
CA THR A 7 63.72 -24.58 43.26
C THR A 7 62.34 -25.16 42.85
N ALA A 8 61.41 -24.35 42.32
CA ALA A 8 61.10 -24.08 40.89
C ALA A 8 60.09 -25.06 40.23
N THR A 9 58.91 -24.57 39.83
CA THR A 9 58.49 -24.45 38.42
C THR A 9 57.10 -23.82 38.25
N ASP A 10 57.02 -23.01 37.19
CA ASP A 10 55.90 -22.23 36.65
C ASP A 10 54.52 -22.90 36.57
N SER A 11 53.46 -22.11 36.77
CA SER A 11 52.65 -21.64 35.63
C SER A 11 51.48 -20.75 36.06
N SER A 12 51.30 -19.69 35.28
CA SER A 12 50.32 -18.63 35.39
C SER A 12 48.87 -19.11 35.23
N GLY A 13 48.09 -19.04 36.30
CA GLY A 13 46.62 -19.12 36.24
C GLY A 13 46.00 -17.74 36.09
N GLN A 14 46.00 -17.17 34.88
CA GLN A 14 45.09 -16.08 34.53
C GLN A 14 43.66 -16.59 34.67
N SER A 15 42.89 -16.07 35.63
CA SER A 15 41.46 -16.28 35.67
C SER A 15 40.83 -15.51 34.51
N ASN A 16 40.70 -16.18 33.37
CA ASN A 16 39.92 -15.71 32.23
C ASN A 16 38.49 -15.46 32.70
N THR A 17 38.19 -14.20 32.98
CA THR A 17 36.82 -13.70 33.04
C THR A 17 36.38 -13.57 31.59
N GLU A 18 36.07 -14.68 30.94
CA GLU A 18 35.39 -14.66 29.65
C GLU A 18 33.99 -14.10 29.89
N GLN A 19 33.87 -12.77 29.76
CA GLN A 19 32.63 -12.11 29.40
C GLN A 19 32.17 -12.72 28.09
N THR A 20 31.36 -13.77 28.18
CA THR A 20 30.59 -14.27 27.05
C THR A 20 29.49 -13.24 26.79
N GLU A 21 29.83 -12.21 26.02
CA GLU A 21 28.82 -11.37 25.38
C GLU A 21 27.88 -12.29 24.58
N PRO A 22 26.56 -12.26 24.83
CA PRO A 22 25.65 -13.00 23.99
C PRO A 22 25.63 -12.37 22.59
N MET A 23 25.91 -13.17 21.56
CA MET A 23 25.65 -12.87 20.14
C MET A 23 24.14 -12.77 19.85
N LEU A 24 23.47 -11.83 20.48
CA LEU A 24 22.14 -11.35 20.15
C LEU A 24 22.31 -9.93 19.62
N PRO A 25 21.63 -9.51 18.54
CA PRO A 25 21.52 -8.08 18.28
C PRO A 25 20.90 -7.45 19.53
N THR A 26 21.64 -6.56 20.18
CA THR A 26 21.15 -5.78 21.32
C THR A 26 19.86 -5.11 20.89
N ALA A 27 18.74 -5.49 21.51
CA ALA A 27 17.48 -4.80 21.30
C ALA A 27 17.72 -3.32 21.63
N SER A 28 17.75 -2.48 20.59
CA SER A 28 17.91 -1.04 20.78
C SER A 28 16.72 -0.54 21.59
N GLU A 29 16.95 0.11 22.73
CA GLU A 29 15.87 0.78 23.47
C GLU A 29 15.27 1.96 22.68
N THR A 30 15.93 2.37 21.59
CA THR A 30 15.56 3.55 20.79
C THR A 30 15.08 3.18 19.38
N THR A 31 14.11 3.94 18.90
CA THR A 31 13.55 3.83 17.53
C THR A 31 14.64 4.07 16.47
N ALA A 32 14.75 3.17 15.49
CA ALA A 32 15.74 3.23 14.40
C ALA A 32 15.33 4.24 13.31
N TRP A 33 15.27 5.53 13.67
CA TRP A 33 14.71 6.59 12.80
C TRP A 33 15.35 6.69 11.43
N ARG A 34 16.68 6.61 11.34
CA ARG A 34 17.40 6.69 10.05
C ARG A 34 16.88 5.64 9.07
N SER A 35 16.81 4.38 9.49
CA SER A 35 16.36 3.28 8.65
C SER A 35 14.84 3.34 8.38
N ILE A 36 14.04 3.87 9.31
CA ILE A 36 12.61 4.11 9.08
C ILE A 36 12.39 5.16 7.98
N TYR A 37 13.12 6.28 8.01
CA TYR A 37 13.04 7.31 6.97
C TYR A 37 13.49 6.76 5.61
N ILE A 38 14.59 5.99 5.60
CA ILE A 38 15.05 5.30 4.39
C ILE A 38 13.96 4.34 3.88
N GLY A 39 13.34 3.56 4.77
CA GLY A 39 12.23 2.68 4.43
C GLY A 39 11.04 3.44 3.85
N GLY A 40 10.75 4.65 4.35
CA GLY A 40 9.76 5.56 3.77
C GLY A 40 10.11 5.99 2.34
N SER A 41 11.38 6.35 2.09
CA SER A 41 11.87 6.68 0.74
C SER A 41 11.81 5.49 -0.21
N CYS A 42 12.17 4.29 0.25
CA CYS A 42 12.01 3.06 -0.53
C CYS A 42 10.53 2.80 -0.85
N ALA A 43 9.63 3.04 0.10
CA ALA A 43 8.20 2.86 -0.10
C ALA A 43 7.62 3.85 -1.13
N PHE A 44 8.10 5.10 -1.08
CA PHE A 44 7.80 6.12 -2.09
C PHE A 44 8.27 5.69 -3.48
N ILE A 45 9.54 5.29 -3.61
CA ILE A 45 10.10 4.80 -4.88
C ILE A 45 9.25 3.66 -5.45
N GLN A 46 8.90 2.67 -4.63
CA GLN A 46 8.13 1.51 -5.09
C GLN A 46 6.69 1.89 -5.49
N ALA A 47 6.04 2.79 -4.75
CA ALA A 47 4.69 3.24 -5.03
C ALA A 47 4.60 4.10 -6.31
N THR A 48 5.60 4.93 -6.57
CA THR A 48 5.69 5.74 -7.80
C THR A 48 5.76 4.88 -9.05
N GLN A 49 6.49 3.76 -8.99
CA GLN A 49 6.63 2.85 -10.12
C GLN A 49 5.33 2.18 -10.56
N PHE A 50 4.38 2.01 -9.64
CA PHE A 50 3.05 1.54 -10.00
C PHE A 50 2.28 2.61 -10.78
N ALA A 51 2.23 3.82 -10.23
CA ALA A 51 1.26 4.83 -10.64
C ALA A 51 1.67 5.63 -11.90
N ILE A 52 2.96 5.76 -12.19
CA ILE A 52 3.46 6.55 -13.33
C ILE A 52 3.01 6.01 -14.70
N PHE A 53 2.60 4.75 -14.77
CA PHE A 53 2.21 4.10 -16.03
C PHE A 53 0.73 4.32 -16.39
N PHE A 54 -0.10 4.76 -15.45
CA PHE A 54 -1.55 4.76 -15.66
C PHE A 54 -2.01 5.65 -16.81
N ALA A 55 -1.40 6.81 -16.98
CA ALA A 55 -1.79 7.74 -18.04
C ALA A 55 -1.15 7.42 -19.41
N SER A 56 -0.19 6.49 -19.49
CA SER A 56 0.59 6.22 -20.73
C SER A 56 0.36 4.84 -21.32
N MET A 57 0.06 3.81 -20.51
CA MET A 57 0.02 2.43 -21.02
C MET A 57 -1.04 2.20 -22.10
N TRP A 58 -2.25 2.77 -21.91
CA TRP A 58 -3.33 2.58 -22.88
C TRP A 58 -3.04 3.26 -24.23
N PRO A 59 -2.66 4.55 -24.27
CA PRO A 59 -2.18 5.16 -25.50
C PRO A 59 -1.00 4.41 -26.14
N TYR A 60 -0.03 3.94 -25.34
CA TYR A 60 1.13 3.23 -25.86
C TYR A 60 0.77 1.95 -26.60
N ILE A 61 -0.08 1.10 -26.00
CA ILE A 61 -0.48 -0.14 -26.67
C ILE A 61 -1.26 0.15 -27.95
N LEU A 62 -2.04 1.24 -28.02
CA LEU A 62 -2.74 1.63 -29.24
C LEU A 62 -1.80 2.12 -30.34
N THR A 63 -0.66 2.75 -30.00
CA THR A 63 0.35 3.10 -31.01
C THR A 63 1.03 1.88 -31.63
N LEU A 64 1.12 0.78 -30.88
CA LEU A 64 1.75 -0.46 -31.33
C LEU A 64 0.74 -1.43 -31.96
N LYS A 65 -0.50 -1.42 -31.48
CA LYS A 65 -1.59 -2.30 -31.90
C LYS A 65 -2.95 -1.58 -31.75
N PRO A 66 -3.42 -0.89 -32.81
CA PRO A 66 -4.63 -0.06 -32.76
C PRO A 66 -5.94 -0.83 -32.49
N ASP A 67 -5.99 -2.12 -32.81
CA ASP A 67 -7.18 -2.98 -32.70
C ASP A 67 -7.39 -3.61 -31.30
N VAL A 68 -6.58 -3.25 -30.30
CA VAL A 68 -6.70 -3.80 -28.94
C VAL A 68 -8.00 -3.36 -28.29
N LYS A 69 -8.77 -4.34 -27.81
CA LYS A 69 -9.99 -4.10 -27.02
C LYS A 69 -9.66 -3.59 -25.63
N GLN A 70 -10.45 -2.65 -25.12
CA GLN A 70 -10.30 -2.09 -23.77
C GLN A 70 -10.42 -3.17 -22.67
N SER A 71 -11.21 -4.22 -22.88
CA SER A 71 -11.31 -5.37 -21.97
C SER A 71 -9.98 -6.09 -21.77
N SER A 72 -9.18 -6.21 -22.84
CA SER A 72 -7.85 -6.83 -22.78
C SER A 72 -6.84 -5.97 -22.02
N PHE A 73 -6.99 -4.64 -22.09
CA PHE A 73 -6.19 -3.72 -21.27
C PHE A 73 -6.57 -3.78 -19.78
N GLY A 74 -7.85 -4.00 -19.47
CA GLY A 74 -8.27 -4.28 -18.09
C GLY A 74 -7.52 -5.45 -17.45
N ILE A 75 -7.22 -6.50 -18.22
CA ILE A 75 -6.40 -7.64 -17.78
C ILE A 75 -4.96 -7.20 -17.48
N VAL A 76 -4.36 -6.34 -18.31
CA VAL A 76 -2.99 -5.81 -18.09
C VAL A 76 -2.89 -5.12 -16.72
N VAL A 77 -3.87 -4.27 -16.39
CA VAL A 77 -3.93 -3.57 -15.10
C VAL A 77 -4.17 -4.54 -13.94
N ALA A 78 -5.05 -5.54 -14.13
CA ALA A 78 -5.36 -6.55 -13.13
C ALA A 78 -4.16 -7.45 -12.79
N LEU A 79 -3.35 -7.84 -13.77
CA LEU A 79 -2.20 -8.74 -13.58
C LEU A 79 -1.15 -8.18 -12.62
N TYR A 80 -0.96 -6.86 -12.59
CA TYR A 80 -0.08 -6.22 -11.61
C TYR A 80 -0.59 -6.45 -10.19
N SER A 81 -1.88 -6.23 -9.96
CA SER A 81 -2.50 -6.39 -8.64
C SER A 81 -2.58 -7.86 -8.23
N PHE A 82 -2.84 -8.75 -9.20
CA PHE A 82 -2.84 -10.20 -9.00
C PHE A 82 -1.49 -10.72 -8.49
N SER A 83 -0.39 -10.37 -9.16
CA SER A 83 0.94 -10.82 -8.74
C SER A 83 1.35 -10.18 -7.41
N GLN A 84 1.04 -8.90 -7.17
CA GLN A 84 1.26 -8.26 -5.86
C GLN A 84 0.47 -8.95 -4.74
N CYS A 85 -0.77 -9.37 -5.01
CA CYS A 85 -1.64 -10.09 -4.09
C CYS A 85 -0.98 -11.39 -3.62
N ILE A 86 -0.46 -12.19 -4.54
CA ILE A 86 0.20 -13.47 -4.22
C ILE A 86 1.58 -13.25 -3.59
N CYS A 87 2.39 -12.36 -4.15
CA CYS A 87 3.78 -12.19 -3.73
C CYS A 87 3.90 -11.48 -2.36
N SER A 88 2.93 -10.66 -1.94
CA SER A 88 3.06 -9.94 -0.67
C SER A 88 3.09 -10.85 0.58
N PRO A 89 2.21 -11.84 0.76
CA PRO A 89 2.38 -12.85 1.81
C PRO A 89 3.65 -13.70 1.63
N VAL A 90 4.04 -14.02 0.39
CA VAL A 90 5.24 -14.84 0.11
C VAL A 90 6.50 -14.12 0.58
N PHE A 91 6.66 -12.84 0.24
CA PHE A 91 7.75 -12.00 0.74
C PHE A 91 7.71 -11.89 2.27
N GLY A 92 6.52 -11.70 2.85
CA GLY A 92 6.32 -11.66 4.29
C GLY A 92 6.76 -12.93 5.01
N TYR A 93 6.34 -14.09 4.49
CA TYR A 93 6.73 -15.40 4.99
C TYR A 93 8.22 -15.67 4.83
N TRP A 94 8.78 -15.35 3.65
CA TRP A 94 10.20 -15.51 3.39
C TRP A 94 11.04 -14.66 4.35
N SER A 95 10.69 -13.38 4.52
CA SER A 95 11.37 -12.46 5.45
C SER A 95 11.30 -12.96 6.90
N ASN A 96 10.11 -13.40 7.35
CA ASN A 96 9.94 -13.99 8.68
C ASN A 96 10.80 -15.25 8.85
N ARG A 97 10.85 -16.12 7.83
CA ARG A 97 11.64 -17.37 7.86
C ARG A 97 13.13 -17.09 7.94
N ILE A 98 13.65 -16.11 7.22
CA ILE A 98 15.10 -15.80 7.24
C ILE A 98 15.48 -14.86 8.39
N GLY A 99 14.50 -14.17 8.99
CA GLY A 99 14.72 -13.19 10.06
C GLY A 99 15.33 -11.87 9.59
N GLN A 100 15.13 -11.52 8.32
CA GLN A 100 15.70 -10.33 7.68
C GLN A 100 14.72 -9.75 6.67
N VAL A 101 14.63 -8.42 6.57
CA VAL A 101 13.84 -7.72 5.53
C VAL A 101 14.71 -7.30 4.36
N ARG A 102 16.00 -7.00 4.58
CA ARG A 102 16.90 -6.41 3.58
C ARG A 102 17.05 -7.24 2.30
N LEU A 103 17.36 -8.53 2.42
CA LEU A 103 17.54 -9.40 1.23
C LEU A 103 16.25 -9.52 0.41
N PRO A 104 15.08 -9.81 1.01
CA PRO A 104 13.80 -9.77 0.31
C PRO A 104 13.49 -8.43 -0.36
N LEU A 105 13.83 -7.29 0.26
CA LEU A 105 13.69 -5.96 -0.35
C LEU A 105 14.54 -5.83 -1.63
N ILE A 106 15.81 -6.23 -1.58
CA ILE A 106 16.72 -6.21 -2.74
C ILE A 106 16.16 -7.04 -3.89
N VAL A 107 15.73 -8.28 -3.61
CA VAL A 107 15.14 -9.15 -4.63
C VAL A 107 13.86 -8.54 -5.21
N GLY A 108 13.03 -7.93 -4.38
CA GLY A 108 11.86 -7.20 -4.85
C GLY A 108 12.19 -6.07 -5.84
N PHE A 109 13.19 -5.24 -5.54
CA PHE A 109 13.67 -4.20 -6.45
C PHE A 109 14.24 -4.76 -7.76
N ILE A 110 14.98 -5.88 -7.72
CA ILE A 110 15.50 -6.55 -8.92
C ILE A 110 14.34 -7.05 -9.80
N ILE A 111 13.34 -7.71 -9.20
CA ILE A 111 12.15 -8.19 -9.94
C ILE A 111 11.42 -7.00 -10.58
N MET A 112 11.27 -5.88 -9.87
CA MET A 112 10.67 -4.67 -10.43
C MET A 112 11.49 -4.11 -11.60
N ALA A 113 12.81 -4.10 -11.49
CA ALA A 113 13.69 -3.70 -12.58
C ALA A 113 13.53 -4.61 -13.81
N CYS A 114 13.46 -5.94 -13.61
CA CYS A 114 13.16 -6.88 -14.69
C CYS A 114 11.81 -6.58 -15.36
N GLY A 115 10.76 -6.30 -14.59
CA GLY A 115 9.45 -5.94 -15.16
C GLY A 115 9.47 -4.65 -15.98
N ASN A 116 10.24 -3.65 -15.55
CA ASN A 116 10.43 -2.41 -16.32
C ASN A 116 11.30 -2.61 -17.57
N LEU A 117 12.31 -3.48 -17.53
CA LEU A 117 13.08 -3.89 -18.72
C LEU A 117 12.19 -4.64 -19.73
N THR A 118 11.36 -5.57 -19.26
CA THR A 118 10.37 -6.24 -20.11
C THR A 118 9.41 -5.22 -20.73
N TYR A 119 8.98 -4.20 -19.97
CA TYR A 119 8.15 -3.13 -20.54
C TYR A 119 8.87 -2.34 -21.64
N LEU A 120 10.13 -1.98 -21.46
CA LEU A 120 10.90 -1.29 -22.49
C LEU A 120 11.07 -2.11 -23.76
N SER A 121 11.17 -3.44 -23.61
CA SER A 121 11.34 -4.33 -24.76
C SER A 121 10.11 -4.36 -25.68
N LEU A 122 8.93 -3.86 -25.26
CA LEU A 122 7.69 -3.94 -26.03
C LEU A 122 7.89 -3.57 -27.50
N GLN A 123 8.58 -2.47 -27.77
CA GLN A 123 8.84 -1.94 -29.11
C GLN A 123 9.55 -2.92 -30.06
N TYR A 124 10.11 -4.03 -29.55
CA TYR A 124 10.81 -5.05 -30.33
C TYR A 124 9.94 -6.26 -30.68
N TRP A 125 8.71 -6.37 -30.13
CA TRP A 125 7.88 -7.58 -30.23
C TRP A 125 6.65 -7.36 -31.12
N SER A 126 6.87 -7.33 -32.44
CA SER A 126 5.86 -7.02 -33.49
C SER A 126 4.47 -7.61 -33.24
N ASP A 127 4.37 -8.91 -32.95
CA ASP A 127 3.09 -9.62 -32.86
C ASP A 127 2.62 -9.89 -31.42
N HIS A 128 3.42 -9.49 -30.42
CA HIS A 128 3.23 -9.91 -29.04
C HIS A 128 3.18 -8.75 -28.02
N HIS A 129 3.12 -7.50 -28.49
CA HIS A 129 3.07 -6.28 -27.66
C HIS A 129 2.18 -6.39 -26.41
N LEU A 130 0.94 -6.86 -26.58
CA LEU A 130 -0.03 -6.99 -25.48
C LEU A 130 0.43 -8.03 -24.43
N TYR A 131 0.88 -9.20 -24.87
CA TYR A 131 1.35 -10.27 -23.97
C TYR A 131 2.64 -9.88 -23.25
N VAL A 132 3.54 -9.16 -23.93
CA VAL A 132 4.76 -8.63 -23.31
C VAL A 132 4.40 -7.55 -22.28
N MET A 133 3.40 -6.70 -22.57
CA MET A 133 2.87 -5.74 -21.58
C MET A 133 2.31 -6.45 -20.34
N MET A 134 1.51 -7.50 -20.56
CA MET A 134 0.96 -8.33 -19.49
C MET A 134 2.07 -8.95 -18.64
N ALA A 135 3.09 -9.54 -19.27
CA ALA A 135 4.25 -10.10 -18.58
C ALA A 135 5.02 -9.03 -17.79
N ALA A 136 5.27 -7.86 -18.40
CA ALA A 136 5.95 -6.75 -17.74
C ALA A 136 5.21 -6.28 -16.47
N ARG A 137 3.88 -6.14 -16.55
CA ARG A 137 3.05 -5.76 -15.40
C ARG A 137 2.98 -6.85 -14.34
N LEU A 138 2.88 -8.11 -14.74
CA LEU A 138 2.91 -9.25 -13.82
C LEU A 138 4.23 -9.29 -13.03
N ILE A 139 5.37 -9.19 -13.72
CA ILE A 139 6.71 -9.21 -13.10
C ILE A 139 6.88 -8.00 -12.17
N ALA A 140 6.56 -6.78 -12.63
CA ALA A 140 6.67 -5.59 -11.80
C ALA A 140 5.78 -5.66 -10.54
N GLY A 141 4.55 -6.16 -10.69
CA GLY A 141 3.63 -6.38 -9.58
C GLY A 141 4.15 -7.39 -8.55
N ALA A 142 4.76 -8.49 -9.02
CA ALA A 142 5.37 -9.49 -8.16
C ALA A 142 6.45 -8.87 -7.27
N GLY A 143 7.33 -8.08 -7.87
CA GLY A 143 8.39 -7.39 -7.15
C GLY A 143 7.86 -6.43 -6.08
N THR A 144 6.82 -5.65 -6.35
CA THR A 144 6.22 -4.75 -5.34
C THR A 144 5.54 -5.44 -4.15
N GLY A 145 5.38 -6.77 -4.18
CA GLY A 145 4.90 -7.52 -3.01
C GLY A 145 5.73 -7.24 -1.74
N ASN A 146 7.01 -6.88 -1.90
CA ASN A 146 7.93 -6.55 -0.82
C ASN A 146 7.57 -5.26 -0.05
N MET A 147 6.69 -4.38 -0.55
CA MET A 147 6.30 -3.14 0.16
C MET A 147 5.72 -3.41 1.56
N SER A 148 5.12 -4.59 1.76
CA SER A 148 4.64 -5.06 3.06
C SER A 148 5.77 -5.17 4.10
N LEU A 149 6.98 -5.48 3.67
CA LEU A 149 8.16 -5.64 4.52
C LEU A 149 8.63 -4.31 5.10
N LEU A 150 8.47 -3.20 4.37
CA LEU A 150 8.81 -1.87 4.88
C LEU A 150 7.91 -1.49 6.06
N ARG A 151 6.62 -1.86 6.00
CA ARG A 151 5.70 -1.68 7.14
C ARG A 151 6.02 -2.63 8.29
N ALA A 152 6.34 -3.88 7.99
CA ALA A 152 6.79 -4.84 8.99
C ALA A 152 8.04 -4.34 9.70
N TYR A 153 9.04 -3.85 8.97
CA TYR A 153 10.24 -3.26 9.53
C TYR A 153 9.93 -2.03 10.38
N ALA A 154 9.12 -1.08 9.89
CA ALA A 154 8.74 0.08 10.69
C ALA A 154 8.05 -0.30 12.00
N SER A 155 7.29 -1.40 12.03
CA SER A 155 6.64 -1.89 13.24
C SER A 155 7.59 -2.55 14.25
N THR A 156 8.63 -3.25 13.77
CA THR A 156 9.59 -4.00 14.61
C THR A 156 10.84 -3.19 14.96
N ALA A 157 11.12 -2.11 14.21
CA ALA A 157 12.23 -1.17 14.43
C ALA A 157 11.81 0.09 15.22
N SER A 158 10.58 0.14 15.74
CA SER A 158 10.05 1.27 16.51
C SER A 158 9.47 0.85 17.85
N THR A 159 9.59 1.74 18.84
CA THR A 159 9.00 1.56 20.17
C THR A 159 7.47 1.68 20.10
N SER A 160 6.74 1.12 21.07
CA SER A 160 5.26 1.22 21.10
C SER A 160 4.75 2.67 21.13
N LYS A 161 5.55 3.62 21.65
CA LYS A 161 5.27 5.06 21.66
C LYS A 161 5.43 5.70 20.27
N ASP A 162 6.46 5.30 19.53
CA ASP A 162 6.79 5.87 18.21
C ASP A 162 6.17 5.12 17.04
N ARG A 163 5.59 3.93 17.28
CA ARG A 163 5.07 3.02 16.25
C ARG A 163 4.12 3.69 15.25
N SER A 164 3.23 4.56 15.72
CA SER A 164 2.32 5.30 14.83
C SER A 164 3.06 6.23 13.88
N ARG A 165 4.10 6.93 14.35
CA ARG A 165 4.93 7.84 13.54
C ARG A 165 5.80 7.06 12.56
N ALA A 166 6.39 5.95 12.98
CA ALA A 166 7.18 5.09 12.10
C ALA A 166 6.34 4.52 10.95
N ILE A 167 5.14 4.01 11.27
CA ILE A 167 4.19 3.49 10.27
C ILE A 167 3.69 4.61 9.36
N ALA A 168 3.43 5.81 9.89
CA ALA A 168 3.04 6.96 9.08
C ALA A 168 4.13 7.39 8.11
N CYS A 169 5.42 7.27 8.47
CA CYS A 169 6.54 7.54 7.57
C CYS A 169 6.52 6.60 6.35
N VAL A 170 6.43 5.30 6.58
CA VAL A 170 6.37 4.32 5.48
C VAL A 170 5.08 4.44 4.68
N SER A 171 3.94 4.52 5.35
CA SER A 171 2.62 4.60 4.71
C SER A 171 2.43 5.92 3.95
N GLY A 172 3.01 7.00 4.46
CA GLY A 172 3.08 8.29 3.79
C GLY A 172 3.92 8.22 2.52
N GLY A 173 5.09 7.58 2.56
CA GLY A 173 5.87 7.30 1.37
C GLY A 173 5.05 6.59 0.28
N ILE A 174 4.32 5.53 0.66
CA ILE A 174 3.42 4.81 -0.26
C ILE A 174 2.36 5.73 -0.85
N ALA A 175 1.63 6.45 0.01
CA ALA A 175 0.52 7.30 -0.44
C ALA A 175 1.02 8.43 -1.37
N ILE A 176 2.09 9.12 -0.97
CA ILE A 176 2.68 10.22 -1.73
C ILE A 176 3.20 9.72 -3.08
N GLY A 177 3.90 8.58 -3.11
CA GLY A 177 4.41 8.00 -4.36
C GLY A 177 3.31 7.60 -5.33
N SER A 178 2.24 6.97 -4.84
CA SER A 178 1.09 6.60 -5.68
C SER A 178 0.35 7.81 -6.25
N MET A 179 0.33 8.94 -5.55
CA MET A 179 -0.40 10.14 -5.98
C MET A 179 0.44 11.03 -6.91
N ILE A 180 1.74 11.14 -6.68
CA ILE A 180 2.66 11.93 -7.53
C ILE A 180 2.96 11.20 -8.84
N GLY A 181 2.88 9.86 -8.86
CA GLY A 181 3.23 9.02 -10.02
C GLY A 181 2.65 9.50 -11.35
N PRO A 182 1.33 9.68 -11.52
CA PRO A 182 0.76 10.14 -12.80
C PRO A 182 1.26 11.52 -13.22
N GLY A 183 1.48 12.44 -12.25
CA GLY A 183 2.04 13.76 -12.52
C GLY A 183 3.49 13.70 -13.01
N LEU A 184 4.29 12.74 -12.55
CA LEU A 184 5.66 12.54 -13.04
C LEU A 184 5.72 12.13 -14.51
N GLN A 185 4.67 11.49 -15.03
CA GLN A 185 4.60 11.16 -16.45
C GLN A 185 4.57 12.44 -17.32
N LEU A 186 3.95 13.51 -16.84
CA LEU A 186 3.83 14.78 -17.58
C LEU A 186 5.18 15.46 -17.81
N LEU A 187 6.20 15.14 -17.01
CA LEU A 187 7.57 15.61 -17.24
C LEU A 187 8.14 15.12 -18.57
N PHE A 188 7.60 14.02 -19.11
CA PHE A 188 8.00 13.43 -20.38
C PHE A 188 7.14 13.88 -21.58
N SER A 189 6.12 14.72 -21.36
CA SER A 189 5.29 15.26 -22.45
C SER A 189 6.08 15.93 -23.59
N PRO A 190 7.18 16.68 -23.33
CA PRO A 190 7.98 17.28 -24.41
C PRO A 190 8.61 16.28 -25.39
N LEU A 191 8.72 15.01 -25.03
CA LEU A 191 9.27 13.97 -25.92
C LEU A 191 8.29 13.56 -27.04
N GLY A 192 6.98 13.75 -26.82
CA GLY A 192 5.95 13.31 -27.77
C GLY A 192 5.86 11.80 -27.93
N ALA A 193 4.94 11.37 -28.81
CA ALA A 193 4.70 9.96 -29.11
C ALA A 193 5.80 9.34 -29.98
N GLU A 194 6.31 10.09 -30.96
CA GLU A 194 7.38 9.65 -31.86
C GLU A 194 8.73 9.56 -31.14
N GLY A 195 9.02 10.50 -30.23
CA GLY A 195 10.25 10.50 -29.47
C GLY A 195 11.50 10.63 -30.35
N PHE A 196 12.62 10.11 -29.86
CA PHE A 196 13.85 9.97 -30.62
C PHE A 196 14.48 8.60 -30.36
N THR A 197 15.21 8.06 -31.33
CA THR A 197 15.80 6.72 -31.24
C THR A 197 17.31 6.81 -30.99
N ILE A 198 17.78 6.17 -29.92
CA ILE A 198 19.22 6.03 -29.60
C ILE A 198 19.55 4.55 -29.50
N CYS A 199 20.56 4.08 -30.24
CA CYS A 199 21.03 2.69 -30.19
C CYS A 199 19.90 1.64 -30.34
N GLY A 200 18.91 1.93 -31.19
CA GLY A 200 17.74 1.06 -31.42
C GLY A 200 16.68 1.11 -30.31
N LEU A 201 16.80 1.98 -29.30
CA LEU A 201 15.78 2.23 -28.28
C LEU A 201 15.06 3.54 -28.61
N THR A 202 13.76 3.49 -28.88
CA THR A 202 12.93 4.68 -29.05
C THR A 202 12.54 5.23 -27.69
N ILE A 203 13.02 6.45 -27.39
CA ILE A 203 12.74 7.19 -26.17
C ILE A 203 11.62 8.18 -26.48
N SER A 204 10.41 7.85 -26.02
CA SER A 204 9.19 8.65 -26.19
C SER A 204 8.51 8.89 -24.85
N ILE A 205 7.39 9.61 -24.86
CA ILE A 205 6.51 9.75 -23.69
C ILE A 205 6.06 8.40 -23.11
N TYR A 206 6.07 7.32 -23.91
CA TYR A 206 5.61 6.00 -23.50
C TYR A 206 6.70 5.11 -22.89
N THR A 207 7.93 5.20 -23.38
CA THR A 207 9.06 4.38 -22.90
C THR A 207 9.84 5.06 -21.77
N SER A 208 9.83 6.40 -21.71
CA SER A 208 10.53 7.17 -20.68
C SER A 208 10.10 6.86 -19.24
N PRO A 209 8.81 6.64 -18.92
CA PRO A 209 8.40 6.20 -17.59
C PRO A 209 9.11 4.92 -17.12
N ALA A 210 9.35 3.96 -18.02
CA ALA A 210 10.05 2.73 -17.67
C ALA A 210 11.55 2.95 -17.46
N LEU A 211 12.20 3.80 -18.26
CA LEU A 211 13.59 4.21 -18.02
C LEU A 211 13.75 4.91 -16.66
N PHE A 212 12.82 5.82 -16.34
CA PHE A 212 12.80 6.50 -15.05
C PHE A 212 12.59 5.51 -13.89
N CYS A 213 11.69 4.53 -14.06
CA CYS A 213 11.51 3.47 -13.07
C CYS A 213 12.76 2.61 -12.90
N LEU A 214 13.53 2.34 -13.96
CA LEU A 214 14.82 1.64 -13.85
C LEU A 214 15.85 2.44 -13.06
N PHE A 215 15.94 3.75 -13.33
CA PHE A 215 16.76 4.65 -12.52
C PHE A 215 16.35 4.61 -11.04
N LEU A 216 15.05 4.70 -10.76
CA LEU A 216 14.52 4.62 -9.40
C LEU A 216 14.79 3.26 -8.73
N ASN A 217 14.73 2.14 -9.47
CA ASN A 217 15.10 0.83 -8.94
C ASN A 217 16.59 0.77 -8.60
N GLY A 218 17.46 1.29 -9.47
CA GLY A 218 18.89 1.40 -9.21
C GLY A 218 19.18 2.22 -7.95
N LEU A 219 18.56 3.40 -7.84
CA LEU A 219 18.65 4.25 -6.66
C LEU A 219 18.15 3.52 -5.40
N GLY A 220 17.00 2.84 -5.48
CA GLY A 220 16.44 2.05 -4.40
C GLY A 220 17.38 0.93 -3.94
N LEU A 221 18.00 0.21 -4.88
CA LEU A 221 19.00 -0.82 -4.60
C LEU A 221 20.24 -0.25 -3.91
N LEU A 222 20.78 0.87 -4.40
CA LEU A 222 21.92 1.54 -3.77
C LEU A 222 21.59 1.99 -2.34
N ILE A 223 20.41 2.57 -2.15
CA ILE A 223 19.93 2.98 -0.82
C ILE A 223 19.82 1.78 0.13
N VAL A 224 19.20 0.69 -0.32
CA VAL A 224 19.05 -0.52 0.51
C VAL A 224 20.42 -1.17 0.80
N GLN A 225 21.33 -1.15 -0.16
CA GLN A 225 22.64 -1.78 0.00
C GLN A 225 23.60 -0.98 0.89
N PHE A 226 23.63 0.35 0.76
CA PHE A 226 24.63 1.17 1.42
C PHE A 226 24.10 1.98 2.61
N ALA A 227 22.80 2.28 2.66
CA ALA A 227 22.24 3.16 3.69
C ALA A 227 21.26 2.44 4.64
N PHE A 228 20.58 1.38 4.19
CA PHE A 228 19.61 0.66 5.02
C PHE A 228 20.29 -0.29 5.99
N GLU A 229 20.31 0.12 7.26
CA GLU A 229 20.81 -0.67 8.38
C GLU A 229 19.64 -1.33 9.11
N GLU A 230 19.68 -2.65 9.22
CA GLU A 230 18.59 -3.43 9.79
C GLU A 230 18.76 -3.51 11.31
N LYS A 231 17.88 -2.83 12.05
CA LYS A 231 17.87 -2.80 13.52
C LYS A 231 16.49 -3.17 14.00
N TYR A 232 16.42 -4.13 14.91
CA TYR A 232 15.17 -4.61 15.50
C TYR A 232 15.13 -4.25 16.98
N ILE A 233 14.01 -3.71 17.43
CA ILE A 233 13.73 -3.48 18.86
C ILE A 233 13.08 -4.72 19.45
N ILE A 234 12.33 -5.43 18.63
CA ILE A 234 11.60 -6.62 19.02
C ILE A 234 12.42 -7.84 18.62
N ALA A 235 12.88 -8.62 19.60
CA ALA A 235 13.64 -9.84 19.35
C ALA A 235 12.81 -10.79 18.48
N MET A 236 13.33 -11.15 17.29
CA MET A 236 12.73 -12.19 16.49
C MET A 236 12.82 -13.52 17.25
N GLU A 237 11.68 -14.19 17.45
CA GLU A 237 11.52 -15.45 18.20
C GLU A 237 12.56 -16.54 17.86
N LYS A 238 13.16 -16.48 16.67
CA LYS A 238 14.23 -17.38 16.24
C LYS A 238 15.43 -17.49 17.19
N ASN A 239 15.69 -16.45 17.99
CA ASN A 239 16.75 -16.49 19.00
C ASN A 239 16.25 -16.92 20.39
N VAL A 240 14.93 -16.89 20.64
CA VAL A 240 14.34 -17.41 21.88
C VAL A 240 14.33 -18.93 21.86
N GLU A 241 14.01 -19.57 20.72
CA GLU A 241 14.10 -21.04 20.60
C GLU A 241 15.54 -21.56 20.73
N LYS A 242 16.53 -20.86 20.17
CA LYS A 242 17.95 -21.23 20.33
C LYS A 242 18.53 -20.92 21.70
N GLY A 243 18.01 -19.91 22.41
CA GLY A 243 18.33 -19.65 23.81
C GLY A 243 17.67 -20.66 24.76
N ASN A 244 16.47 -21.14 24.40
CA ASN A 244 15.69 -22.09 25.19
C ASN A 244 16.35 -23.48 25.32
N GLU A 245 17.15 -23.96 24.36
CA GLU A 245 17.91 -25.22 24.56
C GLU A 245 18.92 -25.12 25.71
N ASN A 246 19.45 -23.93 25.97
CA ASN A 246 20.36 -23.69 27.09
C ASN A 246 19.61 -23.29 28.39
N ASP A 247 18.46 -22.64 28.28
CA ASP A 247 17.63 -22.21 29.42
C ASP A 247 16.66 -23.29 29.95
N GLU A 248 16.35 -24.34 29.18
CA GLU A 248 15.64 -25.53 29.68
C GLU A 248 16.42 -26.22 30.82
N LYS A 249 17.75 -26.10 30.84
CA LYS A 249 18.60 -26.56 31.95
C LYS A 249 18.54 -25.65 33.20
N LYS A 250 17.90 -24.47 33.14
CA LYS A 250 17.86 -23.47 34.23
C LYS A 250 16.45 -23.15 34.77
N GLY A 251 15.43 -23.94 34.43
CA GLY A 251 14.13 -23.87 35.13
C GLY A 251 13.35 -22.55 34.97
N LYS A 252 13.72 -21.68 34.03
CA LYS A 252 12.90 -20.51 33.68
C LYS A 252 11.82 -20.94 32.70
N VAL A 253 10.56 -20.92 33.15
CA VAL A 253 9.37 -21.14 32.33
C VAL A 253 9.34 -20.12 31.18
N SER A 254 9.72 -20.55 29.98
CA SER A 254 9.59 -19.75 28.75
C SER A 254 8.11 -19.69 28.38
N SER A 255 7.38 -18.66 28.85
CA SER A 255 5.95 -18.54 28.56
C SER A 255 5.75 -18.18 27.09
N LYS A 256 5.24 -19.14 26.30
CA LYS A 256 4.82 -18.91 24.91
C LYS A 256 3.83 -17.74 24.82
N LEU A 257 4.14 -16.72 24.02
CA LEU A 257 3.31 -15.51 23.89
C LEU A 257 1.88 -15.87 23.44
N ALA A 258 0.88 -15.17 23.97
CA ALA A 258 -0.53 -15.47 23.69
C ALA A 258 -0.91 -15.12 22.24
N ASN A 259 -1.57 -16.00 21.49
CA ASN A 259 -1.90 -15.75 20.08
C ASN A 259 -2.62 -14.39 19.88
N PRO A 260 -2.32 -13.66 18.78
CA PRO A 260 -2.99 -12.40 18.50
C PRO A 260 -4.48 -12.64 18.21
N ASP A 261 -5.34 -11.65 18.50
CA ASP A 261 -6.77 -11.74 18.18
C ASP A 261 -6.97 -11.70 16.66
N ILE A 262 -7.19 -12.88 16.07
CA ILE A 262 -7.37 -13.06 14.63
C ILE A 262 -8.60 -12.30 14.11
N ILE A 263 -9.66 -12.20 14.91
CA ILE A 263 -10.89 -11.48 14.52
C ILE A 263 -10.57 -9.99 14.37
N ALA A 264 -9.85 -9.40 15.33
CA ALA A 264 -9.40 -8.00 15.23
C ALA A 264 -8.49 -7.76 14.02
N LEU A 265 -7.61 -8.72 13.70
CA LEU A 265 -6.77 -8.64 12.50
C LEU A 265 -7.61 -8.71 11.21
N LEU A 266 -8.60 -9.60 11.14
CA LEU A 266 -9.49 -9.73 9.99
C LEU A 266 -10.31 -8.45 9.75
N VAL A 267 -10.79 -7.78 10.81
CA VAL A 267 -11.47 -6.48 10.68
C VAL A 267 -10.55 -5.44 10.05
N CYS A 268 -9.29 -5.33 10.50
CA CYS A 268 -8.31 -4.42 9.89
C CYS A 268 -8.02 -4.78 8.42
N VAL A 269 -7.87 -6.06 8.11
CA VAL A 269 -7.62 -6.57 6.74
C VAL A 269 -8.80 -6.24 5.82
N PHE A 270 -10.04 -6.45 6.27
CA PHE A 270 -11.23 -6.11 5.50
C PHE A 270 -11.42 -4.60 5.36
N THR A 271 -11.05 -3.82 6.38
CA THR A 271 -11.02 -2.34 6.29
C THR A 271 -10.08 -1.87 5.18
N ARG A 272 -8.91 -2.51 5.06
CA ARG A 272 -7.96 -2.21 3.99
C ARG A 272 -8.51 -2.60 2.61
N PHE A 273 -9.18 -3.74 2.52
CA PHE A 273 -9.91 -4.13 1.32
C PHE A 273 -10.94 -3.05 0.94
N SER A 274 -11.86 -2.68 1.83
CA SER A 274 -12.90 -1.67 1.61
C SER A 274 -12.34 -0.32 1.16
N GLN A 275 -11.24 0.13 1.78
CA GLN A 275 -10.55 1.36 1.40
C GLN A 275 -10.07 1.32 -0.06
N ILE A 276 -9.31 0.28 -0.43
CA ILE A 276 -8.73 0.18 -1.78
C ILE A 276 -9.81 -0.11 -2.81
N PHE A 277 -10.82 -0.91 -2.45
CA PHE A 277 -11.95 -1.22 -3.29
C PHE A 277 -12.73 0.04 -3.67
N LEU A 278 -13.05 0.92 -2.72
CA LEU A 278 -13.66 2.22 -3.01
C LEU A 278 -12.76 3.10 -3.89
N ASN A 279 -11.47 3.23 -3.56
CA ASN A 279 -10.51 4.01 -4.35
C ASN A 279 -10.48 3.57 -5.82
N THR A 280 -10.31 2.27 -6.04
CA THR A 280 -10.19 1.72 -7.38
C THR A 280 -11.52 1.74 -8.13
N THR A 281 -12.65 1.66 -7.43
CA THR A 281 -13.97 1.85 -8.06
C THR A 281 -14.07 3.24 -8.68
N ILE A 282 -13.81 4.28 -7.88
CA ILE A 282 -13.88 5.67 -8.37
C ILE A 282 -12.86 5.92 -9.48
N GLU A 283 -11.65 5.38 -9.36
CA GLU A 283 -10.63 5.46 -10.41
C GLU A 283 -11.08 4.79 -11.72
N SER A 284 -11.83 3.68 -11.65
CA SER A 284 -12.22 2.89 -12.83
C SER A 284 -13.40 3.50 -13.59
N ILE A 285 -14.43 3.99 -12.87
CA ILE A 285 -15.65 4.51 -13.48
C ILE A 285 -15.76 6.04 -13.42
N GLY A 286 -14.84 6.73 -12.75
CA GLY A 286 -14.93 8.17 -12.45
C GLY A 286 -15.09 9.05 -13.68
N SER A 287 -14.31 8.82 -14.75
CA SER A 287 -14.45 9.61 -15.99
C SER A 287 -15.81 9.39 -16.64
N ALA A 288 -16.27 8.14 -16.76
CA ALA A 288 -17.59 7.82 -17.30
C ALA A 288 -18.71 8.42 -16.45
N TYR A 289 -18.55 8.39 -15.13
CA TYR A 289 -19.48 8.97 -14.18
C TYR A 289 -19.57 10.49 -14.33
N THR A 290 -18.45 11.22 -14.41
CA THR A 290 -18.46 12.68 -14.55
C THR A 290 -18.96 13.17 -15.90
N MET A 291 -18.68 12.43 -16.99
CA MET A 291 -19.23 12.77 -18.33
C MET A 291 -20.75 12.71 -18.32
N MET A 292 -21.31 11.68 -17.68
CA MET A 292 -22.76 11.46 -17.61
C MET A 292 -23.46 12.36 -16.57
N MET A 293 -22.90 12.50 -15.37
CA MET A 293 -23.53 13.23 -14.26
C MET A 293 -23.43 14.75 -14.39
N PHE A 294 -22.37 15.25 -15.02
CA PHE A 294 -22.07 16.69 -15.06
C PHE A 294 -21.97 17.24 -16.49
N SER A 295 -22.35 16.44 -17.50
CA SER A 295 -22.26 16.81 -18.92
C SER A 295 -20.85 17.24 -19.34
N PHE A 296 -19.81 16.66 -18.73
CA PHE A 296 -18.43 16.96 -19.09
C PHE A 296 -18.07 16.26 -20.40
N GLU A 297 -17.41 16.98 -21.29
CA GLU A 297 -16.77 16.34 -22.45
C GLU A 297 -15.59 15.48 -22.01
N LYS A 298 -15.13 14.57 -22.88
CA LYS A 298 -14.07 13.61 -22.54
C LYS A 298 -12.81 14.27 -22.00
N GLU A 299 -12.36 15.38 -22.61
CA GLU A 299 -11.17 16.12 -22.16
C GLU A 299 -11.38 16.82 -20.82
N GLU A 300 -12.56 17.40 -20.62
CA GLU A 300 -12.95 18.05 -19.37
C GLU A 300 -13.05 17.03 -18.23
N ALA A 301 -13.69 15.88 -18.46
CA ALA A 301 -13.79 14.80 -17.49
C ALA A 301 -12.42 14.27 -17.07
N VAL A 302 -11.51 14.03 -18.03
CA VAL A 302 -10.14 13.60 -17.72
C VAL A 302 -9.41 14.66 -16.87
N THR A 303 -9.52 15.92 -17.26
CA THR A 303 -8.85 17.04 -16.57
C THR A 303 -9.40 17.24 -15.15
N ALA A 304 -10.72 17.22 -14.97
CA ALA A 304 -11.38 17.39 -13.68
C ALA A 304 -11.02 16.25 -12.71
N ASN A 305 -11.09 14.99 -13.17
CA ASN A 305 -10.72 13.84 -12.35
C ASN A 305 -9.23 13.86 -11.98
N ALA A 306 -8.33 14.14 -12.94
CA ALA A 306 -6.90 14.27 -12.66
C ALA A 306 -6.60 15.40 -11.66
N GLY A 307 -7.27 16.56 -11.84
CA GLY A 307 -7.14 17.72 -10.95
C GLY A 307 -7.56 17.41 -9.52
N ILE A 308 -8.73 16.78 -9.32
CA ILE A 308 -9.20 16.47 -7.97
C ILE A 308 -8.37 15.40 -7.27
N HIS A 309 -7.89 14.38 -7.99
CA HIS A 309 -6.95 13.41 -7.44
C HIS A 309 -5.64 14.08 -7.01
N THR A 310 -5.15 15.04 -7.80
CA THR A 310 -3.95 15.81 -7.47
C THR A 310 -4.13 16.66 -6.21
N VAL A 311 -5.25 17.38 -6.09
CA VAL A 311 -5.58 18.19 -4.90
C VAL A 311 -5.71 17.31 -3.66
N SER A 312 -6.46 16.21 -3.77
CA SER A 312 -6.61 15.22 -2.70
C SER A 312 -5.26 14.68 -2.28
N GLY A 313 -4.38 14.43 -3.25
CA GLY A 313 -3.05 13.95 -3.00
C GLY A 313 -2.13 14.95 -2.30
N ALA A 314 -2.17 16.22 -2.70
CA ALA A 314 -1.45 17.27 -1.98
C ALA A 314 -1.89 17.34 -0.51
N ILE A 315 -3.20 17.31 -0.26
CA ILE A 315 -3.77 17.31 1.10
C ILE A 315 -3.32 16.09 1.89
N ALA A 316 -3.40 14.90 1.30
CA ALA A 316 -2.95 13.67 1.94
C ALA A 316 -1.45 13.74 2.28
N ALA A 317 -0.61 14.23 1.37
CA ALA A 317 0.82 14.43 1.61
C ALA A 317 1.07 15.39 2.79
N SER A 318 0.39 16.54 2.81
CA SER A 318 0.44 17.50 3.92
C SER A 318 0.00 16.87 5.24
N MET A 319 -1.04 16.01 5.22
CA MET A 319 -1.50 15.28 6.40
C MET A 319 -0.44 14.31 6.93
N TYR A 320 0.23 13.54 6.08
CA TYR A 320 1.32 12.66 6.51
C TYR A 320 2.50 13.45 7.07
N ILE A 321 2.93 14.52 6.39
CA ILE A 321 4.02 15.39 6.85
C ILE A 321 3.66 15.98 8.22
N CYS A 322 2.46 16.52 8.38
CA CYS A 322 1.96 17.03 9.65
C CYS A 322 1.99 15.93 10.73
N PHE A 323 1.48 14.73 10.45
CA PHE A 323 1.48 13.63 11.42
C PHE A 323 2.90 13.19 11.83
N ILE A 324 3.85 13.18 10.88
CA ILE A 324 5.23 12.75 11.10
C ILE A 324 6.01 13.78 11.91
N PHE A 325 5.88 15.07 11.61
CA PHE A 325 6.73 16.12 12.20
C PHE A 325 6.10 16.86 13.38
N THR A 326 4.78 16.76 13.58
CA THR A 326 4.08 17.45 14.67
C THR A 326 3.69 16.50 15.82
N GLY A 327 3.18 17.09 16.92
CA GLY A 327 2.68 16.37 18.08
C GLY A 327 1.25 15.81 17.95
N VAL A 328 0.57 16.01 16.81
CA VAL A 328 -0.86 15.69 16.61
C VAL A 328 -1.19 14.23 16.94
N ARG A 329 -0.25 13.31 16.68
CA ARG A 329 -0.37 11.87 17.00
C ARG A 329 -0.72 11.56 18.46
N LYS A 330 -0.37 12.44 19.42
CA LYS A 330 -0.67 12.25 20.85
C LYS A 330 -2.18 12.29 21.15
N TYR A 331 -2.95 12.99 20.31
CA TYR A 331 -4.38 13.16 20.47
C TYR A 331 -5.19 12.13 19.68
N ILE A 332 -4.54 11.36 18.80
CA ILE A 332 -5.21 10.43 17.90
C ILE A 332 -5.42 9.08 18.59
N LYS A 333 -6.67 8.85 19.00
CA LYS A 333 -7.15 7.55 19.47
C LYS A 333 -7.46 6.69 18.25
N ASN A 334 -6.58 5.74 17.92
CA ASN A 334 -6.68 4.91 16.70
C ASN A 334 -8.10 4.41 16.42
N ARG A 335 -8.77 3.75 17.37
CA ARG A 335 -10.12 3.19 17.17
C ARG A 335 -11.17 4.24 16.77
N VAL A 336 -11.19 5.36 17.49
CA VAL A 336 -12.19 6.42 17.28
C VAL A 336 -11.97 7.08 15.93
N PHE A 337 -10.72 7.43 15.62
CA PHE A 337 -10.38 8.05 14.34
C PHE A 337 -10.57 7.09 13.16
N THR A 338 -10.37 5.78 13.34
CA THR A 338 -10.71 4.81 12.29
C THR A 338 -12.20 4.81 11.98
N VAL A 339 -13.08 4.78 13.01
CA VAL A 339 -14.54 4.81 12.79
C VAL A 339 -14.96 6.13 12.14
N ILE A 340 -14.46 7.27 12.62
CA ILE A 340 -14.71 8.58 11.98
C ILE A 340 -14.32 8.55 10.51
N SER A 341 -13.14 7.99 10.20
CA SER A 341 -12.62 7.91 8.83
C SER A 341 -13.37 6.93 7.93
N LEU A 342 -14.17 6.02 8.50
CA LEU A 342 -15.07 5.14 7.75
C LEU A 342 -16.44 5.79 7.51
N VAL A 343 -16.93 6.58 8.47
CA VAL A 343 -18.21 7.28 8.37
C VAL A 343 -18.18 8.37 7.29
N ILE A 344 -17.07 9.10 7.15
CA ILE A 344 -16.95 10.17 6.15
C ILE A 344 -17.20 9.67 4.70
N PRO A 345 -16.53 8.60 4.20
CA PRO A 345 -16.86 8.01 2.90
C PRO A 345 -18.31 7.54 2.79
N LEU A 346 -18.88 6.99 3.87
CA LEU A 346 -20.28 6.56 3.85
C LEU A 346 -21.25 7.74 3.64
N ILE A 347 -21.03 8.86 4.35
CA ILE A 347 -21.81 10.09 4.17
C ILE A 347 -21.67 10.61 2.74
N TRP A 348 -20.45 10.62 2.19
CA TRP A 348 -20.21 11.06 0.82
C TRP A 348 -20.95 10.18 -0.20
N MET A 349 -20.91 8.85 -0.03
CA MET A 349 -21.62 7.92 -0.92
C MET A 349 -23.14 8.09 -0.83
N PHE A 350 -23.69 8.34 0.35
CA PHE A 350 -25.10 8.71 0.48
C PHE A 350 -25.41 10.04 -0.20
N GLY A 351 -24.59 11.08 0.01
CA GLY A 351 -24.79 12.38 -0.64
C GLY A 351 -24.69 12.33 -2.17
N THR A 352 -23.91 11.39 -2.71
CA THR A 352 -23.70 11.20 -4.16
C THR A 352 -24.56 10.08 -4.76
N TYR A 353 -25.48 9.50 -3.99
CA TYR A 353 -26.44 8.54 -4.52
C TYR A 353 -27.54 9.27 -5.29
N PRO A 354 -27.89 8.88 -6.53
CA PRO A 354 -28.86 9.58 -7.37
C PRO A 354 -30.30 9.30 -6.91
N TYR A 355 -30.73 9.97 -5.85
CA TYR A 355 -32.10 9.86 -5.32
C TYR A 355 -33.13 10.57 -6.20
N SER A 356 -34.36 10.08 -6.17
CA SER A 356 -35.51 10.67 -6.90
C SER A 356 -35.91 12.07 -6.42
N PHE A 357 -35.38 12.56 -5.29
CA PHE A 357 -35.64 13.94 -4.84
C PHE A 357 -34.76 14.98 -5.55
N TYR A 358 -33.71 14.56 -6.28
CA TYR A 358 -32.96 15.49 -7.12
C TYR A 358 -33.83 15.90 -8.32
N SER A 359 -33.87 17.21 -8.59
CA SER A 359 -34.82 17.82 -9.54
C SER A 359 -34.50 17.54 -11.00
N ASP A 360 -33.23 17.37 -11.32
CA ASP A 360 -32.73 17.30 -12.68
C ASP A 360 -32.29 15.88 -13.03
N ASN A 361 -32.66 15.39 -14.21
CA ASN A 361 -32.20 14.11 -14.74
C ASN A 361 -30.98 14.28 -15.64
N VAL A 362 -30.24 13.19 -15.82
CA VAL A 362 -29.10 13.17 -16.73
C VAL A 362 -29.59 13.51 -18.13
N LYS A 363 -28.80 14.30 -18.86
CA LYS A 363 -29.12 14.62 -20.25
C LYS A 363 -28.86 13.40 -21.14
N LEU A 364 -29.53 13.37 -22.28
CA LEU A 364 -29.31 12.35 -23.29
C LEU A 364 -28.25 12.82 -24.28
N MET A 365 -27.33 11.93 -24.61
CA MET A 365 -26.23 12.19 -25.53
C MET A 365 -26.77 12.61 -26.90
N VAL A 366 -26.22 13.70 -27.45
CA VAL A 366 -26.52 14.19 -28.80
C VAL A 366 -25.40 13.72 -29.75
N ASN A 367 -25.74 13.45 -31.02
CA ASN A 367 -24.80 12.94 -32.02
C ASN A 367 -23.48 13.72 -32.05
N GLY A 368 -22.37 13.01 -31.81
CA GLY A 368 -21.02 13.54 -31.87
C GLY A 368 -20.43 14.05 -30.54
N SER A 369 -21.23 14.10 -29.46
CA SER A 369 -20.74 14.41 -28.10
C SER A 369 -20.29 13.15 -27.36
N HIS A 370 -19.33 13.29 -26.44
CA HIS A 370 -18.99 12.26 -25.46
C HIS A 370 -19.53 12.55 -24.05
N ALA A 371 -20.18 13.71 -23.88
CA ALA A 371 -20.89 14.08 -22.68
C ALA A 371 -22.27 13.38 -22.64
N ASP A 372 -22.90 13.39 -21.46
CA ASP A 372 -24.27 12.93 -21.24
C ASP A 372 -24.45 11.40 -21.33
N CYS A 373 -25.70 10.94 -21.19
CA CYS A 373 -26.03 9.52 -21.12
C CYS A 373 -26.45 8.96 -22.49
N ASP A 374 -25.74 7.96 -22.97
CA ASP A 374 -26.01 7.27 -24.24
C ASP A 374 -27.15 6.25 -24.07
N ILE A 375 -28.36 6.61 -24.52
CA ILE A 375 -29.55 5.76 -24.40
C ILE A 375 -29.54 4.56 -25.36
N GLU A 376 -28.80 4.64 -26.47
CA GLU A 376 -28.65 3.49 -27.39
C GLU A 376 -27.82 2.39 -26.73
N LYS A 377 -26.88 2.80 -25.86
CA LYS A 377 -26.01 1.89 -25.12
C LYS A 377 -26.56 1.50 -23.74
N TYR A 378 -27.30 2.39 -23.09
CA TYR A 378 -27.71 2.23 -21.69
C TYR A 378 -29.20 2.50 -21.49
N ALA A 379 -29.96 1.43 -21.21
CA ALA A 379 -31.40 1.52 -20.98
C ALA A 379 -31.81 2.31 -19.72
N TRP A 380 -30.88 2.48 -18.77
CA TRP A 380 -31.13 3.15 -17.49
C TRP A 380 -30.98 4.68 -17.53
N CYS A 381 -30.69 5.28 -18.71
CA CYS A 381 -30.46 6.73 -18.83
C CYS A 381 -31.69 7.60 -18.55
N ALA A 382 -32.88 7.19 -18.99
CA ALA A 382 -34.04 8.07 -19.08
C ALA A 382 -34.54 8.59 -17.71
N ASP A 383 -34.39 7.78 -16.66
CA ASP A 383 -34.96 8.03 -15.34
C ASP A 383 -33.89 8.29 -14.26
N LEU A 384 -32.64 8.57 -14.65
CA LEU A 384 -31.54 8.72 -13.71
C LEU A 384 -31.39 10.18 -13.24
N PRO A 385 -31.57 10.46 -11.93
CA PRO A 385 -31.36 11.80 -11.39
C PRO A 385 -29.87 12.18 -11.37
N THR A 386 -29.58 13.45 -11.65
CA THR A 386 -28.24 14.05 -11.49
C THR A 386 -27.98 14.40 -10.03
N ILE A 387 -26.70 14.49 -9.67
CA ILE A 387 -26.28 14.92 -8.34
C ILE A 387 -25.59 16.28 -8.40
N PRO A 388 -25.57 17.07 -7.31
CA PRO A 388 -24.81 18.32 -7.29
C PRO A 388 -23.30 18.08 -7.37
N ALA A 389 -22.64 18.69 -8.35
CA ALA A 389 -21.19 18.56 -8.56
C ALA A 389 -20.36 18.91 -7.32
N TRP A 390 -20.76 19.92 -6.54
CA TRP A 390 -20.04 20.33 -5.34
C TRP A 390 -20.05 19.26 -4.23
N ILE A 391 -21.10 18.43 -4.14
CA ILE A 391 -21.16 17.31 -3.19
C ILE A 391 -20.16 16.23 -3.63
N TYR A 392 -20.12 15.94 -4.93
CA TYR A 392 -19.19 14.97 -5.49
C TYR A 392 -17.73 15.42 -5.29
N PHE A 393 -17.34 16.57 -5.84
CA PHE A 393 -15.96 17.05 -5.81
C PHE A 393 -15.53 17.45 -4.38
N GLY A 394 -16.37 18.15 -3.62
CA GLY A 394 -16.04 18.55 -2.24
C GLY A 394 -15.88 17.34 -1.32
N GLY A 395 -16.81 16.40 -1.39
CA GLY A 395 -16.74 15.17 -0.59
C GLY A 395 -15.63 14.23 -1.03
N PHE A 396 -15.31 14.17 -2.33
CA PHE A 396 -14.16 13.40 -2.82
C PHE A 396 -12.86 13.88 -2.19
N VAL A 397 -12.60 15.19 -2.15
CA VAL A 397 -11.37 15.74 -1.52
C VAL A 397 -11.32 15.37 -0.04
N LEU A 398 -12.45 15.44 0.66
CA LEU A 398 -12.55 15.07 2.07
C LEU A 398 -12.28 13.57 2.28
N VAL A 399 -12.83 12.71 1.41
CA VAL A 399 -12.66 11.25 1.49
C VAL A 399 -11.23 10.83 1.17
N PHE A 400 -10.73 11.20 0.00
CA PHE A 400 -9.46 10.68 -0.52
C PHE A 400 -8.25 11.46 0.01
N GLY A 401 -8.39 12.75 0.31
CA GLY A 401 -7.31 13.56 0.89
C GLY A 401 -7.19 13.42 2.41
N VAL A 402 -8.29 13.54 3.14
CA VAL A 402 -8.28 13.61 4.61
C VAL A 402 -8.61 12.25 5.24
N SER A 403 -9.79 11.71 4.95
CA SER A 403 -10.32 10.52 5.61
C SER A 403 -9.44 9.30 5.39
N PHE A 404 -9.06 9.03 4.14
CA PHE A 404 -8.24 7.89 3.78
C PHE A 404 -6.82 7.96 4.36
N SER A 405 -6.28 9.17 4.53
CA SER A 405 -4.99 9.40 5.19
C SER A 405 -5.05 9.00 6.67
N PHE A 406 -6.07 9.45 7.40
CA PHE A 406 -6.28 9.04 8.79
C PHE A 406 -6.57 7.54 8.92
N MET A 407 -7.43 6.99 8.06
CA MET A 407 -7.75 5.57 8.05
C MET A 407 -6.49 4.72 7.84
N ASN A 408 -5.64 5.07 6.87
CA ASN A 408 -4.43 4.31 6.58
C ASN A 408 -3.45 4.30 7.76
N ILE A 409 -3.25 5.45 8.43
CA ILE A 409 -2.38 5.56 9.60
C ILE A 409 -2.94 4.76 10.78
N THR A 410 -4.21 4.99 11.11
CA THR A 410 -4.84 4.43 12.32
C THR A 410 -5.04 2.93 12.25
N VAL A 411 -5.53 2.41 11.12
CA VAL A 411 -5.75 0.97 10.90
C VAL A 411 -4.41 0.23 10.88
N THR A 412 -3.43 0.71 10.12
CA THR A 412 -2.12 0.05 10.04
C THR A 412 -1.39 0.07 11.39
N THR A 413 -1.49 1.19 12.13
CA THR A 413 -0.93 1.27 13.48
C THR A 413 -1.63 0.29 14.42
N LEU A 414 -2.97 0.24 14.40
CA LEU A 414 -3.70 -0.67 15.28
C LEU A 414 -3.44 -2.13 14.93
N PHE A 415 -3.43 -2.49 13.65
CA PHE A 415 -3.07 -3.81 13.16
C PHE A 415 -1.71 -4.26 13.70
N SER A 416 -0.67 -3.43 13.55
CA SER A 416 0.66 -3.75 14.08
C SER A 416 0.70 -3.90 15.61
N LYS A 417 -0.14 -3.15 16.35
CA LYS A 417 -0.27 -3.25 17.81
C LYS A 417 -1.01 -4.50 18.24
N VAL A 418 -1.99 -4.97 17.47
CA VAL A 418 -2.71 -6.23 17.73
C VAL A 418 -1.80 -7.43 17.48
N VAL A 419 -0.98 -7.40 16.42
CA VAL A 419 0.04 -8.44 16.15
C VAL A 419 1.07 -8.52 17.29
N GLY A 420 1.46 -7.36 17.82
CA GLY A 420 2.40 -7.25 18.93
C GLY A 420 3.85 -7.53 18.50
N PRO A 421 4.64 -8.18 19.36
CA PRO A 421 6.09 -8.38 19.15
C PRO A 421 6.45 -9.50 18.17
N ARG A 422 5.47 -10.08 17.47
CA ARG A 422 5.73 -11.18 16.54
C ARG A 422 6.41 -10.71 15.26
N PRO A 423 7.05 -11.62 14.51
CA PRO A 423 7.47 -11.36 13.14
C PRO A 423 6.31 -10.85 12.27
N GLN A 424 6.32 -9.55 11.93
CA GLN A 424 5.18 -8.89 11.27
C GLN A 424 5.15 -9.07 9.75
N GLY A 425 6.16 -9.69 9.13
CA GLY A 425 6.28 -9.83 7.67
C GLY A 425 5.04 -10.47 7.05
N THR A 426 4.68 -11.69 7.47
CA THR A 426 3.50 -12.40 6.94
C THR A 426 2.20 -11.64 7.19
N TYR A 427 2.00 -11.09 8.39
CA TYR A 427 0.79 -10.32 8.74
C TYR A 427 0.63 -9.08 7.86
N GLN A 428 1.70 -8.30 7.68
CA GLN A 428 1.70 -7.13 6.81
C GLN A 428 1.56 -7.49 5.34
N GLY A 429 2.04 -8.69 4.95
CA GLY A 429 1.84 -9.30 3.64
C GLY A 429 0.36 -9.59 3.38
N VAL A 430 -0.34 -10.24 4.31
CA VAL A 430 -1.79 -10.49 4.23
C VAL A 430 -2.59 -9.17 4.21
N TYR A 431 -2.17 -8.18 4.99
CA TYR A 431 -2.76 -6.84 4.96
C TYR A 431 -2.60 -6.16 3.58
N GLN A 432 -1.43 -6.30 2.94
CA GLN A 432 -1.21 -5.81 1.58
C GLN A 432 -2.07 -6.56 0.57
N MET A 433 -2.11 -7.89 0.68
CA MET A 433 -2.86 -8.78 -0.19
C MET A 433 -4.32 -8.36 -0.30
N ALA A 434 -4.98 -8.07 0.82
CA ALA A 434 -6.37 -7.62 0.81
C ALA A 434 -6.60 -6.33 0.01
N GLY A 435 -5.67 -5.37 0.09
CA GLY A 435 -5.71 -4.18 -0.76
C GLY A 435 -5.54 -4.51 -2.24
N SER A 436 -4.56 -5.35 -2.60
CA SER A 436 -4.32 -5.77 -3.98
C SER A 436 -5.50 -6.56 -4.56
N PHE A 437 -6.14 -7.41 -3.74
CA PHE A 437 -7.34 -8.15 -4.11
C PHE A 437 -8.52 -7.20 -4.39
N GLY A 438 -8.73 -6.19 -3.53
CA GLY A 438 -9.73 -5.14 -3.78
C GLY A 438 -9.47 -4.39 -5.09
N ARG A 439 -8.21 -4.03 -5.37
CA ARG A 439 -7.82 -3.37 -6.62
C ARG A 439 -8.04 -4.24 -7.86
N MET A 440 -7.88 -5.56 -7.74
CA MET A 440 -8.08 -6.50 -8.84
C MET A 440 -9.57 -6.69 -9.15
N ILE A 441 -10.42 -6.80 -8.13
CA ILE A 441 -11.85 -7.10 -8.32
C ILE A 441 -12.68 -5.86 -8.62
N ALA A 442 -12.35 -4.70 -8.03
CA ALA A 442 -13.16 -3.49 -8.18
C ALA A 442 -13.44 -3.11 -9.64
N PRO A 443 -12.47 -3.01 -10.56
CA PRO A 443 -12.75 -2.63 -11.95
C PRO A 443 -13.65 -3.64 -12.66
N LEU A 444 -13.48 -4.94 -12.39
CA LEU A 444 -14.25 -6.01 -13.02
C LEU A 444 -15.71 -5.99 -12.55
N LEU A 445 -15.93 -5.96 -11.24
CA LEU A 445 -17.27 -5.96 -10.68
C LEU A 445 -17.99 -4.63 -10.95
N MET A 446 -17.31 -3.50 -10.73
CA MET A 446 -17.94 -2.19 -10.78
C MET A 446 -18.18 -1.70 -12.19
N SER A 447 -17.28 -1.95 -13.15
CA SER A 447 -17.53 -1.54 -14.54
C SER A 447 -18.67 -2.36 -15.17
N THR A 448 -18.75 -3.66 -14.85
CA THR A 448 -19.83 -4.53 -15.34
C THR A 448 -21.18 -4.14 -14.73
N THR A 449 -21.24 -3.94 -13.42
CA THR A 449 -22.47 -3.49 -12.75
C THR A 449 -22.89 -2.09 -13.19
N TYR A 450 -21.93 -1.17 -13.39
CA TYR A 450 -22.18 0.16 -13.95
C TYR A 450 -22.76 0.10 -15.36
N THR A 451 -22.24 -0.77 -16.22
CA THR A 451 -22.74 -0.94 -17.58
C THR A 451 -24.18 -1.45 -17.58
N MET A 452 -24.49 -2.44 -16.74
CA MET A 452 -25.81 -3.11 -16.73
C MET A 452 -26.90 -2.32 -15.98
N PHE A 453 -26.55 -1.65 -14.88
CA PHE A 453 -27.52 -1.05 -13.95
C PHE A 453 -27.29 0.43 -13.68
N GLY A 454 -26.31 1.04 -14.34
CA GLY A 454 -25.91 2.42 -14.10
C GLY A 454 -25.20 2.59 -12.75
N PRO A 455 -25.06 3.83 -12.27
CA PRO A 455 -24.31 4.14 -11.04
C PRO A 455 -25.01 3.70 -9.75
N THR A 456 -26.31 3.36 -9.80
CA THR A 456 -27.09 3.01 -8.61
C THR A 456 -26.57 1.75 -7.92
N LEU A 457 -26.32 0.67 -8.66
CA LEU A 457 -25.86 -0.60 -8.10
C LEU A 457 -24.41 -0.54 -7.57
N PRO A 458 -23.42 0.02 -8.29
CA PRO A 458 -22.07 0.24 -7.74
C PRO A 458 -22.09 0.99 -6.41
N TRP A 459 -22.89 2.06 -6.30
CA TRP A 459 -23.01 2.81 -5.05
C TRP A 459 -23.65 1.97 -3.93
N GLN A 460 -24.70 1.19 -4.22
CA GLN A 460 -25.31 0.30 -3.22
C GLN A 460 -24.30 -0.73 -2.70
N ILE A 461 -23.50 -1.35 -3.57
CA ILE A 461 -22.45 -2.30 -3.17
C ILE A 461 -21.46 -1.63 -2.22
N LEU A 462 -21.00 -0.41 -2.54
CA LEU A 462 -20.05 0.32 -1.72
C LEU A 462 -20.65 0.77 -0.37
N ILE A 463 -21.89 1.27 -0.37
CA ILE A 463 -22.62 1.67 0.84
C ILE A 463 -22.78 0.48 1.78
N VAL A 464 -23.26 -0.67 1.28
CA VAL A 464 -23.40 -1.90 2.06
C VAL A 464 -22.05 -2.34 2.61
N ASN A 465 -21.00 -2.33 1.78
CA ASN A 465 -19.65 -2.68 2.22
C ASN A 465 -19.17 -1.81 3.39
N PHE A 466 -19.40 -0.49 3.33
CA PHE A 466 -19.00 0.44 4.39
C PHE A 466 -19.86 0.33 5.66
N ILE A 467 -21.17 0.08 5.52
CA ILE A 467 -22.05 -0.18 6.68
C ILE A 467 -21.58 -1.43 7.43
N VAL A 468 -21.31 -2.52 6.71
CA VAL A 468 -20.87 -3.79 7.30
C VAL A 468 -19.56 -3.62 8.06
N ILE A 469 -18.57 -2.93 7.48
CA ILE A 469 -17.28 -2.74 8.16
C ILE A 469 -17.41 -1.78 9.36
N ILE A 470 -18.20 -0.71 9.26
CA ILE A 470 -18.47 0.17 10.41
C ILE A 470 -19.13 -0.61 11.55
N ALA A 471 -20.15 -1.41 11.24
CA ALA A 471 -20.81 -2.27 12.23
C ALA A 471 -19.81 -3.23 12.89
N ALA A 472 -18.93 -3.86 12.11
CA ALA A 472 -17.87 -4.72 12.63
C ALA A 472 -16.93 -3.98 13.60
N TRP A 473 -16.50 -2.75 13.28
CA TRP A 473 -15.68 -1.93 14.17
C TRP A 473 -16.39 -1.54 15.47
N LEU A 474 -17.69 -1.26 15.41
CA LEU A 474 -18.49 -0.90 16.59
C LEU A 474 -18.75 -2.10 17.50
N ILE A 475 -19.17 -3.23 16.93
CA ILE A 475 -19.49 -4.46 17.67
C ILE A 475 -18.22 -5.06 18.28
N LEU A 476 -17.13 -5.13 17.50
CA LEU A 476 -15.88 -5.79 17.92
C LEU A 476 -14.91 -4.81 18.60
N ARG A 477 -15.36 -3.62 19.00
CA ARG A 477 -14.53 -2.55 19.57
C ARG A 477 -13.65 -3.00 20.75
N GLU A 478 -14.13 -3.97 21.53
CA GLU A 478 -13.46 -4.47 22.73
C GLU A 478 -12.27 -5.38 22.37
N ARG A 479 -12.37 -6.10 21.25
CA ARG A 479 -11.30 -6.94 20.70
C ARG A 479 -10.17 -6.12 20.07
N MET A 480 -10.43 -4.89 19.65
CA MET A 480 -9.47 -4.03 18.95
C MET A 480 -8.38 -3.43 19.90
N VAL A 481 -7.87 -4.20 20.87
CA VAL A 481 -6.85 -3.80 21.87
C VAL A 481 -5.43 -4.07 21.39
N PRO A 482 -4.44 -3.22 21.76
CA PRO A 482 -3.03 -3.56 21.64
C PRO A 482 -2.71 -4.86 22.39
N PHE A 483 -1.77 -5.63 21.86
CA PHE A 483 -1.32 -6.90 22.42
C PHE A 483 -0.88 -6.79 23.88
N GLU A 484 -0.21 -5.71 24.27
CA GLU A 484 0.30 -5.52 25.62
C GLU A 484 -0.83 -5.56 26.68
N LYS A 485 -2.03 -5.09 26.33
CA LYS A 485 -3.20 -5.14 27.22
C LYS A 485 -3.81 -6.55 27.31
N TYR A 486 -3.70 -7.32 26.24
CA TYR A 486 -4.19 -8.69 26.20
C TYR A 486 -3.26 -9.61 27.00
N GLU A 487 -1.94 -9.41 26.87
CA GLU A 487 -0.94 -10.14 27.62
C GLU A 487 -0.99 -9.83 29.11
N ALA A 488 -1.14 -8.56 29.50
CA ALA A 488 -1.33 -8.18 30.91
C ALA A 488 -2.52 -8.91 31.56
N LYS A 489 -3.67 -8.99 30.88
CA LYS A 489 -4.85 -9.73 31.37
C LYS A 489 -4.67 -11.25 31.47
N ARG A 490 -3.68 -11.83 30.79
CA ARG A 490 -3.36 -13.27 30.90
C ARG A 490 -2.47 -13.53 32.12
N VAL A 491 -1.63 -12.56 32.49
CA VAL A 491 -0.66 -12.68 33.59
C VAL A 491 -1.31 -12.35 34.93
N GLU A 492 -2.29 -11.44 34.96
CA GLU A 492 -3.13 -11.19 36.13
C GLU A 492 -4.28 -12.22 36.18
N PRO A 493 -4.35 -13.12 37.19
CA PRO A 493 -5.50 -13.98 37.38
C PRO A 493 -6.74 -13.11 37.61
N SER A 494 -7.88 -13.51 37.04
CA SER A 494 -9.17 -12.98 37.46
C SER A 494 -9.40 -13.41 38.92
N ASP A 495 -9.29 -12.48 39.85
CA ASP A 495 -9.71 -12.64 41.25
C ASP A 495 -11.21 -12.98 41.37
#